data_AF-A0A7R9UYS2-F1
#
_entry.id   AF-A0A7R9UYS2-F1
#
_cell.length_a   1.000
_cell.length_b   1.000
_cell.length_c   1.000
_cell.angle_alpha   90.00
_cell.angle_beta   90.00
_cell.angle_gamma   90.00
#
_symmetry.space_group_name_H-M   'P 1'
#
loop_
_entity.id
_entity.type
_entity.pdbx_description
1 polymer ?
#
loop_
_entity_poly.entity_id
_entity_poly.type
_entity_poly.pdbx_seq_one_letter_code
_entity_poly.pdbx_strand_id
1 'polypeptide(L)'
;ENDPQWAQGARVVFSGADCPGEGEHKIMEYIRMRQRAPDYEAGMRHCFYGLDADLIMLGLVTHEPEVSLLRERPRFNRGQAQRSLWNGDRLRMTADDFLCLDLSVLRRSLALPKSVHAQLDFEADERRLIDDFVLICMLVGNDFLPGLPHLDVAEGALNMMLHVYYRMLPQFGGYLTNGSELHLGRFEAYLREICVYEEPHFKVRARKEPWMDELPDYRHAYYRTKFGITLEDARARTQAVDNYMHGVQWCLRYYHDGCCSWTWFYPDFYAPLVSDLVRLERLDLTFDMGKPLAPLVQL
;
A
#
# COMPACT_ATOMS: atom_id res chain seq x y z
N GLU A 1 4.64 -24.92 28.46
CA GLU A 1 5.64 -24.87 29.55
C GLU A 1 6.72 -25.95 29.46
N ASN A 2 6.46 -27.15 28.89
CA ASN A 2 7.42 -28.27 28.93
C ASN A 2 8.31 -28.44 27.68
N ASP A 3 8.27 -27.53 26.70
CA ASP A 3 9.10 -27.68 25.50
C ASP A 3 10.46 -26.96 25.72
N PRO A 4 11.58 -27.71 25.80
CA PRO A 4 12.90 -27.16 26.10
C PRO A 4 13.44 -26.22 25.02
N GLN A 5 12.83 -26.17 23.82
CA GLN A 5 13.24 -25.24 22.77
C GLN A 5 12.90 -23.79 23.14
N TRP A 6 11.78 -23.56 23.83
CA TRP A 6 11.37 -22.23 24.27
C TRP A 6 12.22 -21.71 25.45
N ALA A 7 12.79 -22.63 26.24
CA ALA A 7 13.65 -22.29 27.37
C ALA A 7 15.06 -21.81 26.97
N GLN A 8 15.44 -21.90 25.69
CA GLN A 8 16.77 -21.56 25.18
C GLN A 8 16.96 -20.06 24.87
N GLY A 9 16.36 -19.18 25.69
CA GLY A 9 16.54 -17.73 25.55
C GLY A 9 15.59 -17.04 24.57
N ALA A 10 14.52 -17.72 24.12
CA ALA A 10 13.48 -17.08 23.33
C ALA A 10 12.68 -16.08 24.18
N ARG A 11 12.64 -14.81 23.76
CA ARG A 11 11.75 -13.81 24.34
C ARG A 11 10.41 -13.86 23.62
N VAL A 12 9.34 -14.21 24.35
CA VAL A 12 7.98 -14.23 23.82
C VAL A 12 7.25 -12.96 24.23
N VAL A 13 6.66 -12.28 23.25
CA VAL A 13 5.80 -11.11 23.45
C VAL A 13 4.41 -11.47 22.93
N PHE A 14 3.38 -11.24 23.75
CA PHE A 14 1.99 -11.48 23.39
C PHE A 14 1.22 -10.16 23.40
N SER A 15 0.49 -9.87 22.32
CA SER A 15 -0.41 -8.71 22.21
C SER A 15 -1.78 -9.18 21.75
N GLY A 16 -2.72 -9.28 22.70
CA GLY A 16 -4.07 -9.78 22.47
C GLY A 16 -5.01 -8.75 21.83
N ALA A 17 -6.28 -9.11 21.75
CA ALA A 17 -7.36 -8.25 21.25
C ALA A 17 -7.75 -7.12 22.21
N ASP A 18 -7.24 -7.16 23.45
CA ASP A 18 -7.33 -6.11 24.46
C ASP A 18 -6.40 -4.92 24.17
N CYS A 19 -5.41 -5.10 23.29
CA CYS A 19 -4.55 -4.04 22.77
C CYS A 19 -5.09 -3.55 21.41
N PRO A 20 -5.60 -2.30 21.31
CA PRO A 20 -6.13 -1.74 20.07
C PRO A 20 -5.12 -1.74 18.93
N GLY A 21 -5.62 -1.87 17.69
CA GLY A 21 -4.82 -1.88 16.48
C GLY A 21 -4.71 -3.25 15.82
N GLU A 22 -4.56 -3.23 14.50
CA GLU A 22 -4.43 -4.44 13.69
C GLU A 22 -3.13 -5.19 14.01
N GLY A 23 -3.16 -6.53 13.91
CA GLY A 23 -2.03 -7.37 14.30
C GLY A 23 -0.74 -7.01 13.59
N GLU A 24 -0.80 -6.80 12.27
CA GLU A 24 0.35 -6.40 11.46
C GLU A 24 0.91 -5.03 11.85
N HIS A 25 0.07 -4.04 12.10
CA HIS A 25 0.53 -2.71 12.52
C HIS A 25 1.10 -2.71 13.94
N LYS A 26 0.59 -3.55 14.86
CA LYS A 26 1.21 -3.77 16.17
C LYS A 26 2.60 -4.40 16.05
N ILE A 27 2.81 -5.30 15.10
CA ILE A 27 4.15 -5.85 14.78
C ILE A 27 5.06 -4.73 14.29
N MET A 28 4.60 -3.91 13.33
CA MET A 28 5.42 -2.81 12.81
C MET A 28 5.77 -1.78 13.89
N GLU A 29 4.83 -1.43 14.77
CA GLU A 29 5.08 -0.55 15.91
C GLU A 29 6.14 -1.13 16.84
N TYR A 30 6.06 -2.43 17.15
CA TYR A 30 7.06 -3.12 17.95
C TYR A 30 8.45 -3.09 17.29
N ILE A 31 8.53 -3.31 15.98
CA ILE A 31 9.81 -3.24 15.23
C ILE A 31 10.38 -1.82 15.29
N ARG A 32 9.58 -0.79 15.03
CA ARG A 32 10.01 0.61 15.13
C ARG A 32 10.51 0.97 16.53
N MET A 33 9.82 0.49 17.57
CA MET A 33 10.26 0.66 18.95
C MET A 33 11.62 -0.02 19.20
N ARG A 34 11.80 -1.25 18.69
CA ARG A 34 13.07 -1.98 18.82
C ARG A 34 14.21 -1.30 18.06
N GLN A 35 13.99 -0.84 16.84
CA GLN A 35 14.99 -0.09 16.05
C GLN A 35 15.51 1.16 16.76
N ARG A 36 14.67 1.82 17.57
CA ARG A 36 15.06 3.00 18.36
C ARG A 36 15.80 2.65 19.66
N ALA A 37 15.82 1.37 20.06
CA ALA A 37 16.44 0.95 21.29
C ALA A 37 17.98 0.92 21.16
N PRO A 38 18.74 1.37 22.18
CA PRO A 38 20.21 1.41 22.11
C PRO A 38 20.87 0.04 21.93
N ASP A 39 20.18 -1.04 22.33
CA ASP A 39 20.63 -2.42 22.27
C ASP A 39 20.25 -3.12 20.95
N TYR A 40 19.70 -2.40 19.98
CA TYR A 40 19.25 -2.98 18.72
C TYR A 40 20.44 -3.34 17.83
N GLU A 41 20.51 -4.62 17.45
CA GLU A 41 21.54 -5.12 16.54
C GLU A 41 21.14 -4.83 15.09
N ALA A 42 21.95 -4.03 14.40
CA ALA A 42 21.77 -3.79 12.97
C ALA A 42 21.89 -5.11 12.18
N GLY A 43 20.96 -5.35 11.25
CA GLY A 43 20.93 -6.56 10.44
C GLY A 43 20.24 -7.76 11.12
N MET A 44 19.45 -7.51 12.17
CA MET A 44 18.54 -8.51 12.71
C MET A 44 17.64 -9.07 11.60
N ARG A 45 17.48 -10.39 11.56
CA ARG A 45 16.63 -11.06 10.58
C ARG A 45 15.21 -11.14 11.09
N HIS A 46 14.27 -10.65 10.31
CA HIS A 46 12.85 -10.65 10.62
C HIS A 46 12.11 -11.65 9.73
N CYS A 47 11.18 -12.39 10.30
CA CYS A 47 10.29 -13.29 9.57
C CYS A 47 8.86 -13.00 9.99
N PHE A 48 8.03 -12.51 9.08
CA PHE A 48 6.61 -12.31 9.34
C PHE A 48 5.81 -13.49 8.79
N TYR A 49 4.75 -13.84 9.49
CA TYR A 49 3.82 -14.87 9.05
C TYR A 49 2.47 -14.24 8.72
N GLY A 50 1.98 -14.46 7.50
CA GLY A 50 0.65 -14.00 7.10
C GLY A 50 0.37 -14.17 5.61
N LEU A 51 -0.90 -14.05 5.23
CA LEU A 51 -1.37 -14.20 3.85
C LEU A 51 -1.57 -12.86 3.13
N ASP A 52 -1.62 -11.77 3.89
CA ASP A 52 -1.99 -10.45 3.45
C ASP A 52 -0.89 -9.83 2.58
N ALA A 53 -1.31 -9.09 1.55
CA ALA A 53 -0.38 -8.45 0.62
C ALA A 53 0.33 -7.26 1.28
N ASP A 54 -0.33 -6.60 2.23
CA ASP A 54 0.16 -5.43 2.96
C ASP A 54 1.45 -5.73 3.73
N LEU A 55 1.64 -6.97 4.20
CA LEU A 55 2.88 -7.42 4.83
C LEU A 55 4.13 -7.26 3.94
N ILE A 56 3.98 -7.29 2.61
CA ILE A 56 5.09 -6.98 1.69
C ILE A 56 5.48 -5.51 1.83
N MET A 57 4.49 -4.62 1.78
CA MET A 57 4.70 -3.18 1.87
C MET A 57 5.20 -2.79 3.26
N LEU A 58 4.55 -3.28 4.32
CA LEU A 58 4.95 -3.05 5.71
C LEU A 58 6.36 -3.58 5.99
N GLY A 59 6.72 -4.76 5.48
CA GLY A 59 8.08 -5.30 5.57
C GLY A 59 9.12 -4.43 4.87
N LEU A 60 8.80 -3.85 3.71
CA LEU A 60 9.68 -2.92 3.01
C LEU A 60 9.88 -1.61 3.80
N VAL A 61 8.80 -1.02 4.32
CA VAL A 61 8.78 0.23 5.10
C VAL A 61 9.54 0.13 6.43
N THR A 62 9.70 -1.06 7.00
CA THR A 62 10.60 -1.23 8.16
C THR A 62 12.04 -0.81 7.86
N HIS A 63 12.42 -0.83 6.58
CA HIS A 63 13.80 -0.69 6.09
C HIS A 63 14.81 -1.67 6.71
N GLU A 64 14.34 -2.76 7.30
CA GLU A 64 15.22 -3.84 7.70
C GLU A 64 15.75 -4.56 6.45
N PRO A 65 17.06 -4.83 6.38
CA PRO A 65 17.67 -5.44 5.19
C PRO A 65 17.24 -6.89 4.99
N GLU A 66 16.97 -7.61 6.09
CA GLU A 66 16.76 -9.05 6.11
C GLU A 66 15.35 -9.39 6.61
N VAL A 67 14.34 -9.16 5.75
CA VAL A 67 12.94 -9.49 6.04
C VAL A 67 12.46 -10.61 5.13
N SER A 68 11.89 -11.64 5.73
CA SER A 68 11.21 -12.75 5.03
C SER A 68 9.73 -12.78 5.38
N LEU A 69 8.88 -13.14 4.42
CA LEU A 69 7.47 -13.45 4.65
C LEU A 69 7.24 -14.93 4.47
N LEU A 70 6.81 -15.60 5.53
CA LEU A 70 6.38 -16.99 5.50
C LEU A 70 4.86 -17.04 5.34
N ARG A 71 4.39 -17.79 4.34
CA ARG A 71 2.96 -17.94 4.07
C ARG A 71 2.61 -19.34 3.61
N GLU A 72 1.37 -19.74 3.80
CA GLU A 72 0.88 -21.00 3.23
C GLU A 72 0.90 -20.94 1.70
N ARG A 73 1.30 -22.04 1.06
CA ARG A 73 1.31 -22.15 -0.39
C ARG A 73 -0.13 -22.13 -0.90
N PRO A 74 -0.51 -21.18 -1.78
CA PRO A 74 -1.85 -21.16 -2.33
C PRO A 74 -2.09 -22.41 -3.21
N ARG A 75 -3.13 -23.17 -2.90
CA ARG A 75 -3.49 -24.39 -3.63
C ARG A 75 -4.50 -24.05 -4.72
N PHE A 76 -4.01 -23.57 -5.87
CA PHE A 76 -4.86 -23.11 -6.99
C PHE A 76 -5.63 -24.22 -7.74
N ASN A 77 -5.28 -25.50 -7.55
CA ASN A 77 -5.93 -26.62 -8.23
C ASN A 77 -7.03 -27.27 -7.37
N ARG A 78 -8.30 -27.08 -7.77
CA ARG A 78 -9.52 -27.67 -7.16
C ARG A 78 -9.62 -29.21 -7.22
N GLY A 79 -8.66 -29.90 -7.84
CA GLY A 79 -8.73 -31.34 -8.13
C GLY A 79 -7.92 -32.25 -7.20
N GLN A 80 -7.03 -31.71 -6.35
CA GLN A 80 -6.37 -32.53 -5.33
C GLN A 80 -7.25 -32.57 -4.08
N ALA A 81 -7.73 -33.77 -3.74
CA ALA A 81 -8.47 -34.02 -2.52
C ALA A 81 -7.77 -33.32 -1.34
N GLN A 82 -8.52 -32.53 -0.57
CA GLN A 82 -8.03 -31.90 0.65
C GLN A 82 -7.47 -33.00 1.55
N ARG A 83 -6.14 -33.16 1.59
CA ARG A 83 -5.49 -33.89 2.69
C ARG A 83 -5.90 -33.16 3.96
N SER A 84 -6.59 -33.86 4.87
CA SER A 84 -6.86 -33.34 6.20
C SER A 84 -5.54 -32.91 6.83
N LEU A 85 -5.38 -31.61 7.03
CA LEU A 85 -4.21 -31.02 7.71
C LEU A 85 -4.18 -31.41 9.19
N TRP A 86 -5.29 -31.95 9.68
CA TRP A 86 -5.49 -32.33 11.06
C TRP A 86 -5.65 -33.86 11.17
N ASN A 87 -4.90 -34.49 12.07
CA ASN A 87 -5.01 -35.93 12.35
C ASN A 87 -5.11 -36.16 13.85
N GLY A 88 -6.28 -35.88 14.43
CA GLY A 88 -6.36 -35.74 15.88
C GLY A 88 -5.48 -34.56 16.30
N ASP A 89 -4.74 -34.70 17.39
CA ASP A 89 -4.08 -33.59 18.08
C ASP A 89 -2.84 -32.97 17.37
N ARG A 90 -2.59 -33.28 16.10
CA ARG A 90 -1.39 -32.78 15.38
C ARG A 90 -1.73 -32.20 14.01
N LEU A 91 -1.23 -30.98 13.78
CA LEU A 91 -1.10 -30.42 12.44
C LEU A 91 -0.06 -31.23 11.64
N ARG A 92 -0.45 -31.66 10.44
CA ARG A 92 0.41 -32.29 9.43
C ARG A 92 0.77 -31.24 8.38
N MET A 93 1.57 -30.25 8.77
CA MET A 93 2.20 -29.33 7.81
C MET A 93 3.68 -29.69 7.67
N THR A 94 4.18 -29.69 6.45
CA THR A 94 5.62 -29.79 6.18
C THR A 94 6.14 -28.47 5.62
N ALA A 95 7.46 -28.32 5.52
CA ALA A 95 8.05 -27.15 4.87
C ALA A 95 7.54 -26.94 3.43
N ASP A 96 7.12 -28.00 2.74
CA ASP A 96 6.57 -27.93 1.38
C ASP A 96 5.18 -27.27 1.32
N ASP A 97 4.48 -27.15 2.44
CA ASP A 97 3.19 -26.45 2.53
C ASP A 97 3.36 -24.93 2.63
N PHE A 98 4.59 -24.43 2.78
CA PHE A 98 4.87 -23.02 2.91
C PHE A 98 5.63 -22.46 1.70
N LEU A 99 5.51 -21.15 1.53
CA LEU A 99 6.34 -20.31 0.68
C LEU A 99 7.03 -19.28 1.57
N CYS A 100 8.31 -19.06 1.33
CA CYS A 100 9.08 -18.00 1.96
C CYS A 100 9.45 -16.98 0.89
N LEU A 101 8.94 -15.75 1.03
CA LEU A 101 9.27 -14.63 0.17
C LEU A 101 10.36 -13.79 0.85
N ASP A 102 11.56 -13.78 0.27
CA ASP A 102 12.68 -12.96 0.73
C ASP A 102 12.55 -11.54 0.17
N LEU A 103 12.25 -10.57 1.03
CA LEU A 103 12.12 -9.17 0.62
C LEU A 103 13.45 -8.53 0.24
N SER A 104 14.60 -9.09 0.65
CA SER A 104 15.92 -8.59 0.22
C SER A 104 16.10 -8.70 -1.30
N VAL A 105 15.46 -9.69 -1.94
CA VAL A 105 15.47 -9.86 -3.39
C VAL A 105 14.59 -8.80 -4.06
N LEU A 106 13.43 -8.51 -3.48
CA LEU A 106 12.53 -7.47 -3.97
C LEU A 106 13.21 -6.08 -3.87
N ARG A 107 13.82 -5.75 -2.73
CA ARG A 107 14.57 -4.50 -2.53
C ARG A 107 15.64 -4.29 -3.62
N ARG A 108 16.44 -5.32 -3.89
CA ARG A 108 17.45 -5.28 -4.96
C ARG A 108 16.83 -5.09 -6.35
N SER A 109 15.63 -5.59 -6.57
CA SER A 109 14.89 -5.45 -7.83
C SER A 109 14.28 -4.05 -8.02
N LEU A 110 14.12 -3.28 -6.93
CA LEU A 110 13.71 -1.87 -6.94
C LEU A 110 14.89 -0.90 -7.15
N ALA A 111 16.12 -1.41 -7.22
CA ALA A 111 17.28 -0.58 -7.49
C ALA A 111 17.15 0.16 -8.83
N LEU A 112 17.58 1.43 -8.85
CA LEU A 112 17.49 2.26 -10.04
C LEU A 112 18.32 1.67 -11.20
N PRO A 113 17.77 1.69 -12.43
CA PRO A 113 18.58 1.43 -13.62
C PRO A 113 19.75 2.40 -13.69
N LYS A 114 20.94 1.91 -14.08
CA LYS A 114 22.16 2.75 -14.20
C LYS A 114 21.96 3.98 -15.09
N SER A 115 21.13 3.86 -16.13
CA SER A 115 20.79 4.97 -17.02
C SER A 115 20.01 6.08 -16.33
N VAL A 116 19.13 5.74 -15.38
CA VAL A 116 18.37 6.70 -14.58
C VAL A 116 19.29 7.31 -13.52
N HIS A 117 20.07 6.48 -12.82
CA HIS A 117 21.03 6.93 -11.82
C HIS A 117 22.04 7.95 -12.38
N ALA A 118 22.48 7.80 -13.63
CA ALA A 118 23.40 8.73 -14.28
C ALA A 118 22.80 10.13 -14.58
N GLN A 119 21.47 10.27 -14.51
CA GLN A 119 20.76 11.53 -14.79
C GLN A 119 20.34 12.27 -13.52
N LEU A 120 20.50 11.66 -12.33
CA LEU A 120 20.13 12.30 -11.08
C LEU A 120 21.09 13.44 -10.73
N ASP A 121 20.53 14.54 -10.23
CA ASP A 121 21.24 15.67 -9.63
C ASP A 121 21.32 15.58 -8.09
N PHE A 122 20.83 14.48 -7.51
CA PHE A 122 20.88 14.15 -6.09
C PHE A 122 21.38 12.72 -5.85
N GLU A 123 21.85 12.43 -4.63
CA GLU A 123 22.29 11.10 -4.22
C GLU A 123 21.09 10.16 -4.03
N ALA A 124 21.13 9.00 -4.68
CA ALA A 124 20.07 8.01 -4.58
C ALA A 124 20.09 7.29 -3.22
N ASP A 125 19.03 7.47 -2.44
CA ASP A 125 18.71 6.74 -1.21
C ASP A 125 17.73 5.59 -1.50
N GLU A 126 18.15 4.35 -1.21
CA GLU A 126 17.33 3.14 -1.32
C GLU A 126 16.05 3.23 -0.48
N ARG A 127 16.13 3.81 0.72
CA ARG A 127 14.98 3.90 1.63
C ARG A 127 13.88 4.73 0.99
N ARG A 128 14.24 5.88 0.42
CA ARG A 128 13.28 6.77 -0.24
C ARG A 128 12.70 6.17 -1.53
N LEU A 129 13.49 5.39 -2.28
CA LEU A 129 12.98 4.64 -3.44
C LEU A 129 11.92 3.62 -3.02
N ILE A 130 12.11 2.97 -1.87
CA ILE A 130 11.15 2.02 -1.31
C ILE A 130 9.89 2.74 -0.83
N ASP A 131 10.02 3.88 -0.17
CA ASP A 131 8.87 4.68 0.29
C ASP A 131 7.99 5.12 -0.90
N ASP A 132 8.63 5.58 -1.97
CA ASP A 132 7.94 5.93 -3.23
C ASP A 132 7.30 4.71 -3.90
N PHE A 133 7.97 3.54 -3.90
CA PHE A 133 7.40 2.30 -4.41
C PHE A 133 6.12 1.91 -3.63
N VAL A 134 6.14 2.03 -2.31
CA VAL A 134 4.99 1.74 -1.44
C VAL A 134 3.84 2.70 -1.73
N LEU A 135 4.12 3.99 -1.87
CA LEU A 135 3.13 4.98 -2.31
C LEU A 135 2.51 4.58 -3.66
N ILE A 136 3.32 4.19 -4.65
CA ILE A 136 2.85 3.77 -5.97
C ILE A 136 1.93 2.55 -5.87
N CYS A 137 2.27 1.58 -5.01
CA CYS A 137 1.43 0.42 -4.75
C CYS A 137 0.11 0.77 -4.06
N MET A 138 0.05 1.81 -3.22
CA MET A 138 -1.21 2.24 -2.60
C MET A 138 -2.25 2.71 -3.64
N LEU A 139 -1.81 3.19 -4.81
CA LEU A 139 -2.68 3.75 -5.86
C LEU A 139 -3.50 2.72 -6.63
N VAL A 140 -3.09 1.45 -6.63
CA VAL A 140 -3.87 0.35 -7.24
C VAL A 140 -4.97 -0.17 -6.32
N GLY A 141 -5.02 0.33 -5.08
CA GLY A 141 -6.01 -0.04 -4.07
C GLY A 141 -5.38 -0.74 -2.88
N ASN A 142 -5.97 -0.51 -1.71
CA ASN A 142 -5.63 -1.13 -0.43
C ASN A 142 -6.90 -1.21 0.42
N ASP A 143 -6.79 -1.74 1.64
CA ASP A 143 -7.96 -1.95 2.51
C ASP A 143 -8.70 -0.66 2.90
N PHE A 144 -8.04 0.50 2.82
CA PHE A 144 -8.58 1.81 3.22
C PHE A 144 -9.05 2.66 2.05
N LEU A 145 -8.50 2.44 0.85
CA LEU A 145 -8.78 3.25 -0.33
C LEU A 145 -9.09 2.40 -1.57
N PRO A 146 -10.14 2.77 -2.33
CA PRO A 146 -10.34 2.19 -3.64
C PRO A 146 -9.16 2.53 -4.56
N GLY A 147 -8.77 1.56 -5.40
CA GLY A 147 -7.79 1.80 -6.46
C GLY A 147 -8.26 2.86 -7.45
N LEU A 148 -7.30 3.62 -7.99
CA LEU A 148 -7.61 4.62 -9.01
C LEU A 148 -8.20 3.93 -10.26
N PRO A 149 -9.19 4.55 -10.94
CA PRO A 149 -10.13 3.79 -11.76
C PRO A 149 -9.52 3.04 -12.96
N HIS A 150 -8.41 3.53 -13.52
CA HIS A 150 -7.70 2.91 -14.65
C HIS A 150 -6.43 2.15 -14.24
N LEU A 151 -6.16 2.01 -12.94
CA LEU A 151 -4.95 1.38 -12.43
C LEU A 151 -5.25 -0.02 -11.88
N ASP A 152 -5.37 -0.99 -12.78
CA ASP A 152 -5.57 -2.41 -12.43
C ASP A 152 -4.25 -3.20 -12.53
N VAL A 153 -3.89 -3.90 -11.44
CA VAL A 153 -2.70 -4.77 -11.39
C VAL A 153 -2.77 -5.89 -12.44
N ALA A 154 -3.96 -6.47 -12.67
CA ALA A 154 -4.16 -7.52 -13.66
C ALA A 154 -3.97 -7.02 -15.11
N GLU A 155 -4.18 -5.71 -15.33
CA GLU A 155 -3.92 -5.04 -16.61
C GLU A 155 -2.49 -4.48 -16.71
N GLY A 156 -1.64 -4.72 -15.72
CA GLY A 156 -0.23 -4.33 -15.71
C GLY A 156 0.04 -2.89 -15.27
N ALA A 157 -0.89 -2.25 -14.56
CA ALA A 157 -0.77 -0.87 -14.12
C ALA A 157 0.51 -0.61 -13.31
N LEU A 158 0.91 -1.53 -12.42
CA LEU A 158 2.12 -1.36 -11.61
C LEU A 158 3.39 -1.19 -12.46
N ASN A 159 3.53 -1.96 -13.53
CA ASN A 159 4.69 -1.86 -14.43
C ASN A 159 4.72 -0.50 -15.15
N MET A 160 3.55 -0.03 -15.61
CA MET A 160 3.41 1.29 -16.23
C MET A 160 3.76 2.40 -15.24
N MET A 161 3.21 2.35 -14.03
CA MET A 161 3.46 3.34 -12.98
C MET A 161 4.93 3.43 -12.58
N LEU A 162 5.62 2.29 -12.42
CA LEU A 162 7.05 2.27 -12.12
C LEU A 162 7.90 2.78 -13.28
N HIS A 163 7.52 2.45 -14.52
CA HIS A 163 8.18 2.98 -15.71
C HIS A 163 8.08 4.50 -15.78
N VAL A 164 6.87 5.05 -15.55
CA VAL A 164 6.66 6.51 -15.48
C VAL A 164 7.50 7.12 -14.36
N TYR A 165 7.52 6.50 -13.18
CA TYR A 165 8.27 6.98 -12.02
C TYR A 165 9.76 7.08 -12.32
N TYR A 166 10.40 6.01 -12.80
CA TYR A 166 11.83 6.01 -13.11
C TYR A 166 12.21 6.99 -14.22
N ARG A 167 11.34 7.19 -15.21
CA ARG A 167 11.54 8.18 -16.27
C ARG A 167 11.48 9.62 -15.73
N MET A 168 10.61 9.88 -14.75
CA MET A 168 10.39 11.21 -14.21
C MET A 168 11.32 11.56 -13.04
N LEU A 169 11.84 10.57 -12.31
CA LEU A 169 12.64 10.80 -11.10
C LEU A 169 13.77 11.84 -11.27
N PRO A 170 14.54 11.88 -12.38
CA PRO A 170 15.56 12.92 -12.60
C PRO A 170 15.01 14.34 -12.72
N GLN A 171 13.72 14.52 -12.99
CA GLN A 171 13.07 15.82 -13.18
C GLN A 171 12.50 16.39 -11.87
N PHE A 172 12.37 15.55 -10.84
CA PHE A 172 11.75 15.94 -9.57
C PHE A 172 12.71 16.65 -8.60
N GLY A 173 14.04 16.48 -8.78
CA GLY A 173 15.05 16.93 -7.81
C GLY A 173 14.90 16.24 -6.44
N GLY A 174 14.27 15.07 -6.39
CA GLY A 174 14.03 14.26 -5.20
C GLY A 174 12.84 13.31 -5.36
N TYR A 175 12.40 12.74 -4.24
CA TYR A 175 11.39 11.69 -4.17
C TYR A 175 9.95 12.23 -4.09
N LEU A 176 8.97 11.38 -4.39
CA LEU A 176 7.53 11.64 -4.22
C LEU A 176 7.15 11.75 -2.74
N THR A 177 7.89 11.07 -1.88
CA THR A 177 7.71 11.06 -0.43
C THR A 177 8.96 11.54 0.31
N ASN A 178 8.76 12.05 1.51
CA ASN A 178 9.78 12.12 2.55
C ASN A 178 9.35 11.23 3.71
N GLY A 179 9.31 9.93 3.44
CA GLY A 179 8.91 8.91 4.42
C GLY A 179 7.42 8.88 4.51
N SER A 180 6.89 9.25 5.68
CA SER A 180 5.46 9.31 5.89
C SER A 180 4.76 10.50 5.22
N GLU A 181 5.49 11.47 4.67
CA GLU A 181 4.92 12.71 4.12
C GLU A 181 4.99 12.78 2.59
N LEU A 182 3.90 13.20 1.94
CA LEU A 182 3.86 13.43 0.50
C LEU A 182 4.54 14.74 0.10
N HIS A 183 5.30 14.70 -0.99
CA HIS A 183 5.68 15.90 -1.71
C HIS A 183 4.63 16.23 -2.79
N LEU A 184 3.61 17.00 -2.42
CA LEU A 184 2.41 17.26 -3.23
C LEU A 184 2.71 17.75 -4.66
N GLY A 185 3.66 18.67 -4.86
CA GLY A 185 4.01 19.16 -6.20
C GLY A 185 4.61 18.09 -7.13
N ARG A 186 5.51 17.24 -6.61
CA ARG A 186 6.11 16.13 -7.36
C ARG A 186 5.10 15.02 -7.61
N PHE A 187 4.28 14.73 -6.61
CA PHE A 187 3.23 13.73 -6.73
C PHE A 187 2.15 14.14 -7.75
N GLU A 188 1.73 15.41 -7.78
CA GLU A 188 0.85 15.92 -8.83
C GLU A 188 1.49 15.80 -10.23
N ALA A 189 2.77 16.14 -10.36
CA ALA A 189 3.49 16.00 -11.62
C ALA A 189 3.53 14.53 -12.09
N TYR A 190 3.74 13.60 -11.17
CA TYR A 190 3.69 12.16 -11.43
C TYR A 190 2.29 11.69 -11.88
N LEU A 191 1.24 12.08 -11.16
CA LEU A 191 -0.15 11.75 -11.49
C LEU A 191 -0.55 12.30 -12.87
N ARG A 192 -0.07 13.50 -13.24
CA ARG A 192 -0.31 14.08 -14.56
C ARG A 192 0.23 13.20 -15.70
N GLU A 193 1.36 12.52 -15.52
CA GLU A 193 1.88 11.60 -16.53
C GLU A 193 1.11 10.28 -16.57
N ILE A 194 0.64 9.77 -15.43
CA ILE A 194 -0.23 8.58 -15.39
C ILE A 194 -1.61 8.86 -15.99
N CYS A 195 -2.10 10.10 -15.87
CA CYS A 195 -3.39 10.54 -16.42
C CYS A 195 -3.51 10.31 -17.93
N VAL A 196 -2.39 10.31 -18.67
CA VAL A 196 -2.38 10.07 -20.13
C VAL A 196 -2.99 8.71 -20.50
N TYR A 197 -2.95 7.74 -19.59
CA TYR A 197 -3.49 6.39 -19.79
C TYR A 197 -4.97 6.24 -19.38
N GLU A 198 -5.57 7.25 -18.75
CA GLU A 198 -6.95 7.20 -18.23
C GLU A 198 -8.00 7.07 -19.35
N GLU A 199 -8.01 8.01 -20.30
CA GLU A 199 -8.98 7.99 -21.40
C GLU A 199 -8.86 6.72 -22.29
N PRO A 200 -7.66 6.26 -22.69
CA PRO A 200 -7.52 4.99 -23.39
C PRO A 200 -8.12 3.78 -22.65
N HIS A 201 -7.94 3.71 -21.33
CA HIS A 201 -8.53 2.65 -20.50
C HIS A 201 -10.06 2.67 -20.60
N PHE A 202 -10.69 3.83 -20.39
CA PHE A 202 -12.15 3.95 -20.47
C PHE A 202 -12.70 3.69 -21.87
N LYS A 203 -11.98 4.04 -22.94
CA LYS A 203 -12.36 3.69 -24.32
C LYS A 203 -12.36 2.18 -24.55
N VAL A 204 -11.41 1.44 -23.99
CA VAL A 204 -11.38 -0.03 -24.08
C VAL A 204 -12.51 -0.63 -23.24
N ARG A 205 -12.80 -0.05 -22.07
CA ARG A 205 -13.84 -0.52 -21.17
C ARG A 205 -15.25 -0.28 -21.72
N ALA A 206 -15.51 0.87 -22.35
CA ALA A 206 -16.78 1.18 -22.99
C ALA A 206 -17.17 0.14 -24.05
N ARG A 207 -16.20 -0.43 -24.79
CA ARG A 207 -16.43 -1.54 -25.72
C ARG A 207 -16.96 -2.81 -25.05
N LYS A 208 -16.66 -3.01 -23.77
CA LYS A 208 -17.14 -4.16 -22.96
C LYS A 208 -18.45 -3.82 -22.23
N GLU A 209 -18.75 -2.54 -22.04
CA GLU A 209 -19.86 -2.02 -21.25
C GLU A 209 -20.64 -0.95 -22.06
N PRO A 210 -21.54 -1.36 -22.98
CA PRO A 210 -22.12 -0.48 -24.00
C PRO A 210 -22.88 0.75 -23.47
N TRP A 211 -23.35 0.72 -22.22
CA TRP A 211 -24.01 1.86 -21.58
C TRP A 211 -23.08 3.07 -21.42
N MET A 212 -21.75 2.88 -21.45
CA MET A 212 -20.79 3.98 -21.38
C MET A 212 -20.75 4.81 -22.68
N ASP A 213 -21.09 4.22 -23.83
CA ASP A 213 -21.12 4.90 -25.13
C ASP A 213 -22.32 5.87 -25.27
N GLU A 214 -23.31 5.78 -24.37
CA GLU A 214 -24.48 6.67 -24.38
C GLU A 214 -24.17 8.08 -23.83
N LEU A 215 -22.99 8.28 -23.23
CA LEU A 215 -22.57 9.56 -22.65
C LEU A 215 -21.44 10.19 -23.47
N PRO A 216 -21.42 11.54 -23.63
CA PRO A 216 -20.50 12.20 -24.57
C PRO A 216 -19.02 12.03 -24.21
N ASP A 217 -18.74 11.76 -22.94
CA ASP A 217 -17.43 11.79 -22.32
C ASP A 217 -17.41 10.82 -21.12
N TYR A 218 -16.35 9.99 -21.04
CA TYR A 218 -16.18 8.99 -19.99
C TYR A 218 -16.19 9.60 -18.59
N ARG A 219 -15.73 10.84 -18.44
CA ARG A 219 -15.73 11.53 -17.13
C ARG A 219 -17.15 11.80 -16.65
N HIS A 220 -18.04 12.22 -17.54
CA HIS A 220 -19.46 12.41 -17.22
C HIS A 220 -20.11 11.10 -16.81
N ALA A 221 -19.84 10.01 -17.55
CA ALA A 221 -20.32 8.68 -17.22
C ALA A 221 -19.84 8.22 -15.85
N TYR A 222 -18.56 8.40 -15.58
CA TYR A 222 -17.94 7.98 -14.34
C TYR A 222 -18.57 8.69 -13.13
N TYR A 223 -18.55 10.02 -13.08
CA TYR A 223 -19.05 10.74 -11.92
C TYR A 223 -20.56 10.60 -11.72
N ARG A 224 -21.34 10.55 -12.82
CA ARG A 224 -22.79 10.35 -12.72
C ARG A 224 -23.14 8.99 -12.15
N THR A 225 -22.42 7.94 -12.53
CA THR A 225 -22.73 6.57 -12.11
C THR A 225 -22.12 6.18 -10.77
N LYS A 226 -20.91 6.65 -10.49
CA LYS A 226 -20.14 6.28 -9.30
C LYS A 226 -20.39 7.20 -8.11
N PHE A 227 -20.49 8.50 -8.37
CA PHE A 227 -20.66 9.52 -7.33
C PHE A 227 -22.07 10.12 -7.30
N GLY A 228 -22.88 9.91 -8.34
CA GLY A 228 -24.21 10.52 -8.44
C GLY A 228 -24.17 12.04 -8.69
N ILE A 229 -23.04 12.58 -9.16
CA ILE A 229 -22.82 14.02 -9.39
C ILE A 229 -22.56 14.31 -10.88
N THR A 230 -22.65 15.59 -11.27
CA THR A 230 -22.32 16.04 -12.64
C THR A 230 -20.92 16.65 -12.72
N LEU A 231 -20.36 16.80 -13.94
CA LEU A 231 -19.05 17.46 -14.13
C LEU A 231 -19.09 18.98 -13.91
N GLU A 232 -20.25 19.58 -13.77
CA GLU A 232 -20.39 20.99 -13.41
C GLU A 232 -20.26 21.19 -11.90
N ASP A 233 -20.48 20.14 -11.09
CA ASP A 233 -20.32 20.20 -9.63
C ASP A 233 -18.85 20.15 -9.20
N ALA A 234 -18.14 21.25 -9.49
CA ALA A 234 -16.72 21.39 -9.17
C ALA A 234 -16.45 21.28 -7.67
N ARG A 235 -17.43 21.65 -6.83
CA ARG A 235 -17.30 21.55 -5.37
C ARG A 235 -17.27 20.09 -4.94
N ALA A 236 -18.25 19.28 -5.37
CA ALA A 236 -18.30 17.86 -5.01
C ALA A 236 -17.07 17.10 -5.53
N ARG A 237 -16.60 17.38 -6.76
CA ARG A 237 -15.36 16.76 -7.27
C ARG A 237 -14.13 17.17 -6.47
N THR A 238 -14.01 18.44 -6.11
CA THR A 238 -12.91 18.90 -5.27
C THR A 238 -12.94 18.21 -3.90
N GLN A 239 -14.13 18.00 -3.33
CA GLN A 239 -14.27 17.26 -2.07
C GLN A 239 -13.86 15.79 -2.21
N ALA A 240 -14.21 15.12 -3.31
CA ALA A 240 -13.76 13.74 -3.55
C ALA A 240 -12.23 13.64 -3.66
N VAL A 241 -11.59 14.60 -4.34
CA VAL A 241 -10.13 14.71 -4.42
C VAL A 241 -9.51 14.94 -3.06
N ASP A 242 -10.06 15.87 -2.27
CA ASP A 242 -9.63 16.19 -0.92
C ASP A 242 -9.69 14.95 0.00
N ASN A 243 -10.85 14.28 0.03
CA ASN A 243 -11.06 13.05 0.79
C ASN A 243 -10.05 11.95 0.40
N TYR A 244 -9.82 11.77 -0.91
CA TYR A 244 -8.93 10.72 -1.40
C TYR A 244 -7.48 11.01 -1.02
N MET A 245 -7.03 12.25 -1.20
CA MET A 245 -5.67 12.66 -0.87
C MET A 245 -5.39 12.64 0.65
N HIS A 246 -6.39 12.95 1.47
CA HIS A 246 -6.33 12.68 2.91
C HIS A 246 -6.12 11.20 3.17
N GLY A 247 -6.83 10.32 2.48
CA GLY A 247 -6.61 8.88 2.65
C GLY A 247 -5.23 8.43 2.24
N VAL A 248 -4.71 8.91 1.10
CA VAL A 248 -3.35 8.52 0.65
C VAL A 248 -2.33 8.91 1.71
N GLN A 249 -2.43 10.12 2.25
CA GLN A 249 -1.55 10.61 3.31
C GLN A 249 -1.76 9.87 4.65
N TRP A 250 -3.00 9.48 4.96
CA TRP A 250 -3.33 8.67 6.13
C TRP A 250 -2.68 7.29 6.04
N CYS A 251 -2.83 6.59 4.91
CA CYS A 251 -2.22 5.26 4.68
C CYS A 251 -0.70 5.34 4.76
N LEU A 252 -0.10 6.37 4.15
CA LEU A 252 1.35 6.58 4.18
C LEU A 252 1.85 6.74 5.62
N ARG A 253 1.21 7.57 6.43
CA ARG A 253 1.51 7.70 7.87
C ARG A 253 1.23 6.42 8.64
N TYR A 254 0.14 5.70 8.35
CA TYR A 254 -0.23 4.48 9.05
C TYR A 254 0.83 3.39 8.90
N TYR A 255 1.38 3.24 7.70
CA TYR A 255 2.42 2.26 7.39
C TYR A 255 3.76 2.65 8.03
N HIS A 256 4.15 3.92 7.91
CA HIS A 256 5.47 4.39 8.35
C HIS A 256 5.53 4.66 9.86
N ASP A 257 4.56 5.39 10.41
CA ASP A 257 4.62 5.93 11.77
C ASP A 257 3.59 5.29 12.71
N GLY A 258 2.53 4.68 12.18
CA GLY A 258 1.39 4.18 12.94
C GLY A 258 0.15 5.06 12.76
N CYS A 259 -0.95 4.67 13.40
CA CYS A 259 -2.26 5.29 13.16
C CYS A 259 -2.22 6.78 13.51
N CYS A 260 -2.50 7.64 12.54
CA CYS A 260 -2.52 9.09 12.71
C CYS A 260 -3.92 9.67 12.95
N SER A 261 -4.97 8.86 12.74
CA SER A 261 -6.35 9.18 13.11
C SER A 261 -7.17 7.91 13.23
N TRP A 262 -7.73 7.68 14.41
CA TRP A 262 -8.64 6.56 14.66
C TRP A 262 -10.07 6.79 14.14
N THR A 263 -10.41 8.04 13.84
CA THR A 263 -11.77 8.45 13.47
C THR A 263 -11.90 8.81 11.99
N TRP A 264 -10.78 9.02 11.30
CA TRP A 264 -10.79 9.27 9.87
C TRP A 264 -11.23 8.01 9.11
N PHE A 265 -12.01 8.21 8.07
CA PHE A 265 -12.37 7.19 7.09
C PHE A 265 -12.55 7.84 5.72
N TYR A 266 -12.38 7.06 4.66
CA TYR A 266 -12.73 7.52 3.31
C TYR A 266 -14.25 7.43 3.11
N PRO A 267 -14.95 8.55 2.86
CA PRO A 267 -16.43 8.58 2.89
C PRO A 267 -17.09 8.15 1.58
N ASP A 268 -16.31 7.88 0.53
CA ASP A 268 -16.81 7.52 -0.79
C ASP A 268 -16.50 6.04 -1.10
N PHE A 269 -17.27 5.42 -2.00
CA PHE A 269 -17.05 4.04 -2.42
C PHE A 269 -16.06 3.89 -3.59
N TYR A 270 -15.74 4.99 -4.25
CA TYR A 270 -14.93 5.01 -5.47
C TYR A 270 -13.87 6.11 -5.37
N ALA A 271 -12.74 5.93 -6.04
CA ALA A 271 -11.71 6.97 -6.14
C ALA A 271 -12.14 8.05 -7.15
N PRO A 272 -11.69 9.31 -7.01
CA PRO A 272 -11.82 10.30 -8.08
C PRO A 272 -10.99 9.87 -9.31
N LEU A 273 -11.27 10.50 -10.46
CA LEU A 273 -10.41 10.35 -11.63
C LEU A 273 -9.04 11.01 -11.38
N VAL A 274 -7.98 10.43 -11.94
CA VAL A 274 -6.63 10.99 -11.85
C VAL A 274 -6.55 12.34 -12.56
N SER A 275 -7.33 12.51 -13.62
CA SER A 275 -7.46 13.79 -14.32
C SER A 275 -8.05 14.93 -13.45
N ASP A 276 -8.63 14.61 -12.28
CA ASP A 276 -9.10 15.59 -11.30
C ASP A 276 -8.15 15.76 -10.09
N LEU A 277 -7.13 14.90 -9.93
CA LEU A 277 -6.09 15.00 -8.89
C LEU A 277 -5.06 16.10 -9.22
N VAL A 278 -5.51 17.36 -9.19
CA VAL A 278 -4.73 18.55 -9.54
C VAL A 278 -4.84 19.65 -8.49
N ARG A 279 -3.87 20.55 -8.45
CA ARG A 279 -3.73 21.64 -7.46
C ARG A 279 -3.57 21.11 -6.04
N LEU A 280 -2.80 20.03 -5.89
CA LEU A 280 -2.62 19.31 -4.63
C LEU A 280 -1.93 20.15 -3.56
N GLU A 281 -1.06 21.09 -3.95
CA GLU A 281 -0.34 21.98 -3.00
C GLU A 281 -1.26 22.86 -2.14
N ARG A 282 -2.56 22.92 -2.45
CA ARG A 282 -3.56 23.67 -1.66
C ARG A 282 -4.21 22.84 -0.56
N LEU A 283 -3.95 21.54 -0.53
CA LEU A 283 -4.54 20.62 0.44
C LEU A 283 -3.87 20.77 1.80
N ASP A 284 -4.68 20.76 2.85
CA ASP A 284 -4.23 20.72 4.24
C ASP A 284 -4.47 19.31 4.78
N LEU A 285 -3.41 18.49 4.78
CA LEU A 285 -3.49 17.06 5.14
C LEU A 285 -3.20 16.84 6.63
N THR A 286 -4.00 17.49 7.46
CA THR A 286 -3.96 17.38 8.92
C THR A 286 -4.98 16.37 9.43
N PHE A 287 -4.66 15.74 10.56
CA PHE A 287 -5.51 14.71 11.15
C PHE A 287 -5.67 14.98 12.64
N ASP A 288 -6.88 14.77 13.13
CA ASP A 288 -7.12 14.61 14.56
C ASP A 288 -6.94 13.14 14.93
N MET A 289 -6.13 12.89 15.96
CA MET A 289 -5.78 11.53 16.38
C MET A 289 -7.04 10.76 16.83
N GLY A 290 -7.99 11.44 17.48
CA GLY A 290 -9.18 10.78 18.02
C GLY A 290 -8.83 9.69 19.03
N LYS A 291 -9.71 8.68 19.16
CA LYS A 291 -9.51 7.50 20.01
C LYS A 291 -10.04 6.25 19.32
N PRO A 292 -9.43 5.07 19.56
CA PRO A 292 -10.01 3.82 19.10
C PRO A 292 -11.41 3.63 19.69
N LEU A 293 -12.30 3.02 18.91
CA LEU A 293 -13.60 2.59 19.39
C LEU A 293 -13.43 1.54 20.49
N ALA A 294 -14.35 1.53 21.46
CA ALA A 294 -14.39 0.47 22.45
C ALA A 294 -14.72 -0.87 21.77
N PRO A 295 -14.22 -2.03 22.26
CA PRO A 295 -14.40 -3.31 21.60
C PRO A 295 -15.85 -3.65 21.23
N LEU A 296 -16.82 -3.34 22.11
CA LEU A 296 -18.24 -3.59 21.86
C LEU A 296 -18.88 -2.62 20.85
N VAL A 297 -18.28 -1.45 20.62
CA VAL A 297 -18.76 -0.46 19.64
C VAL A 297 -18.28 -0.82 18.23
N GLN A 298 -17.15 -1.52 18.12
CA GLN A 298 -16.58 -1.97 16.85
C GLN A 298 -17.28 -3.21 16.27
N LEU A 299 -17.89 -4.06 17.12
CA LEU A 299 -18.64 -5.27 16.72
C LEU A 299 -19.97 -4.94 16.05
#